data_AF-A0A7C7JXF3-F1
#
_entry.id   AF-A0A7C7JXF3-F1
#
_cell.length_a   1.000
_cell.length_b   1.000
_cell.length_c   1.000
_cell.angle_alpha   90.00
_cell.angle_beta   90.00
_cell.angle_gamma   90.00
#
_symmetry.space_group_name_H-M   'P 1'
#
loop_
_entity.id
_entity.type
_entity.pdbx_description
1 polymer ?
#
loop_
_entity_poly.entity_id
_entity_poly.type
_entity_poly.pdbx_seq_one_letter_code
_entity_poly.pdbx_strand_id
1 'polypeptide(L)'
;MIKEFTRICIALNFLAILLIAQEMPMSNSEELDSNSINVTEHANYSNGNGSVNRLPQLLFDVKVFLTEAMIADVHKDTLEVIYYLSRIYDLLGEADQLGEKTDADQEEFDRFIASLDEIYTKRLHTLELSDAPISAAYARQMIKDATVPVEMEMGISKFIVVDDRDGHIPLVRNNTVDQFIHYFKTKGRKQFQIWLDRLPEYGGLINKILDEQELPEELINLAMIESGLNPKAFSKASASGMWQFVYSTGKMYGLKRDWYVDERRDPIKSTYAAAAYLKDLFAEFDHWYLALAAYNSGSGRIHRAMRLHQTSDFWQLHSLPKETRNYIPYYLAAAIISRNPDEYGFSSNSSKKKSPFEFDKVELEKSADLSVLARSAGISLKTLKYYNPELRQSATPQNGTYTLRIPKGSKDQFSANFNALPIDQRFAPQYVVHKVRRGESLSTISKKYKVSIHDLAAVNKIRNRHKIKIGQKLIIPIRGAYASHDGPAGHIKVVYTV
;
A
#
# COMPACT_ATOMS: atom_id res chain seq x y z
N MET A 1 -6.62 -32.65 23.69
CA MET A 1 -7.58 -32.49 22.58
C MET A 1 -8.92 -31.88 22.99
N ILE A 2 -9.92 -32.60 23.52
CA ILE A 2 -11.25 -31.98 23.80
C ILE A 2 -11.17 -30.86 24.86
N LYS A 3 -10.41 -31.04 25.95
CA LYS A 3 -10.23 -30.01 26.99
C LYS A 3 -9.43 -28.76 26.53
N GLU A 4 -8.56 -28.89 25.52
CA GLU A 4 -7.84 -27.75 24.92
C GLU A 4 -8.74 -27.02 23.92
N PHE A 5 -9.54 -27.76 23.16
CA PHE A 5 -10.55 -27.21 22.25
C PHE A 5 -11.59 -26.38 23.01
N THR A 6 -12.07 -26.86 24.17
CA THR A 6 -13.00 -26.10 25.01
C THR A 6 -12.35 -24.85 25.62
N ARG A 7 -11.07 -24.90 26.00
CA ARG A 7 -10.33 -23.73 26.52
C ARG A 7 -10.09 -22.66 25.44
N ILE A 8 -9.82 -23.07 24.21
CA ILE A 8 -9.64 -22.17 23.06
C ILE A 8 -10.98 -21.53 22.66
N CYS A 9 -12.08 -22.30 22.63
CA CYS A 9 -13.41 -21.75 22.36
C CYS A 9 -13.90 -20.79 23.46
N ILE A 10 -13.55 -21.04 24.73
CA ILE A 10 -13.86 -20.14 25.85
C ILE A 10 -13.02 -18.86 25.76
N ALA A 11 -11.73 -18.97 25.41
CA ALA A 11 -10.85 -17.80 25.22
C ALA A 11 -11.27 -16.93 24.02
N LEU A 12 -11.72 -17.54 22.91
CA LEU A 12 -12.25 -16.84 21.74
C LEU A 12 -13.58 -16.14 22.03
N ASN A 13 -14.48 -16.77 22.80
CA ASN A 13 -15.72 -16.14 23.25
C ASN A 13 -15.46 -14.99 24.24
N PHE A 14 -14.51 -15.14 25.17
CA PHE A 14 -14.13 -14.06 26.09
C PHE A 14 -13.48 -12.87 25.36
N LEU A 15 -12.66 -13.11 24.33
CA LEU A 15 -12.06 -12.05 23.52
C LEU A 15 -13.10 -11.31 22.67
N ALA A 16 -14.07 -12.03 22.11
CA ALA A 16 -15.20 -11.44 21.38
C ALA A 16 -16.09 -10.58 22.30
N ILE A 17 -16.30 -10.99 23.54
CA ILE A 17 -17.09 -10.24 24.54
C ILE A 17 -16.32 -8.99 25.02
N LEU A 18 -15.01 -9.09 25.26
CA LEU A 18 -14.17 -7.95 25.64
C LEU A 18 -14.01 -6.90 24.53
N LEU A 19 -14.06 -7.32 23.26
CA LEU A 19 -14.06 -6.42 22.09
C LEU A 19 -15.39 -5.71 21.84
N ILE A 20 -16.50 -6.22 22.42
CA ILE A 20 -17.84 -5.64 22.29
C ILE A 20 -18.21 -4.79 23.53
N ALA A 21 -17.64 -5.07 24.71
CA ALA A 21 -18.07 -4.49 25.98
C ALA A 21 -17.43 -3.14 26.38
N GLN A 22 -16.72 -2.44 25.49
CA GLN A 22 -16.13 -1.12 25.82
C GLN A 22 -17.06 0.09 25.55
N GLU A 23 -18.31 -0.13 25.16
CA GLU A 23 -19.34 0.91 25.13
C GLU A 23 -20.33 0.71 26.29
N MET A 24 -20.18 1.49 27.38
CA MET A 24 -21.26 2.09 28.18
C MET A 24 -20.72 2.70 29.49
N PRO A 25 -21.11 3.94 29.86
CA PRO A 25 -20.87 4.48 31.19
C PRO A 25 -21.91 3.93 32.19
N MET A 26 -21.44 3.55 33.37
CA MET A 26 -22.24 3.04 34.48
C MET A 26 -23.09 4.16 35.12
N SER A 27 -24.41 3.95 35.23
CA SER A 27 -25.22 4.56 36.29
C SER A 27 -26.35 3.62 36.75
N ASN A 28 -26.30 3.33 38.05
CA ASN A 28 -27.26 2.75 39.01
C ASN A 28 -28.58 2.11 38.55
N SER A 29 -28.66 0.83 38.92
CA SER A 29 -29.80 0.05 39.43
C SER A 29 -31.19 0.69 39.50
N GLU A 30 -32.14 0.12 38.75
CA GLU A 30 -33.42 -0.36 39.27
C GLU A 30 -34.06 -1.37 38.28
N GLU A 31 -34.97 -2.18 38.82
CA GLU A 31 -35.51 -3.49 38.42
C GLU A 31 -35.78 -3.80 36.93
N LEU A 32 -35.47 -5.06 36.58
CA LEU A 32 -35.83 -5.76 35.34
C LEU A 32 -37.34 -6.01 35.28
N ASP A 33 -37.98 -5.50 34.21
CA ASP A 33 -39.25 -6.04 33.73
C ASP A 33 -39.10 -6.51 32.27
N SER A 34 -39.53 -7.74 32.04
CA SER A 34 -39.30 -8.51 30.82
C SER A 34 -40.34 -8.18 29.76
N ASN A 35 -39.95 -7.49 28.68
CA ASN A 35 -40.46 -7.65 27.30
C ASN A 35 -39.94 -6.54 26.36
N SER A 36 -38.90 -6.83 25.57
CA SER A 36 -38.72 -6.35 24.18
C SER A 36 -37.29 -6.63 23.71
N ILE A 37 -37.13 -7.65 22.87
CA ILE A 37 -35.90 -7.82 22.08
C ILE A 37 -36.03 -6.85 20.89
N ASN A 38 -35.57 -5.62 21.07
CA ASN A 38 -35.34 -4.69 19.97
C ASN A 38 -33.92 -4.85 19.44
N VAL A 39 -33.84 -5.17 18.16
CA VAL A 39 -32.64 -5.19 17.33
C VAL A 39 -31.95 -3.83 17.44
N THR A 40 -30.69 -3.81 17.87
CA THR A 40 -29.86 -2.60 17.93
C THR A 40 -29.67 -2.03 16.53
N GLU A 41 -30.34 -0.90 16.26
CA GLU A 41 -30.03 -0.01 15.15
C GLU A 41 -28.62 0.56 15.37
N HIS A 42 -27.71 0.31 14.43
CA HIS A 42 -26.42 1.00 14.38
C HIS A 42 -26.67 2.49 14.15
N ALA A 43 -26.36 3.31 15.16
CA ALA A 43 -26.48 4.77 15.11
C ALA A 43 -25.61 5.34 13.99
N ASN A 44 -26.25 6.01 13.03
CA ASN A 44 -25.58 6.77 11.97
C ASN A 44 -25.03 8.08 12.56
N TYR A 45 -23.72 8.16 12.79
CA TYR A 45 -23.06 9.45 13.02
C TYR A 45 -22.88 10.18 11.69
N SER A 46 -23.62 11.28 11.52
CA SER A 46 -23.53 12.20 10.40
C SER A 46 -22.65 13.38 10.79
N ASN A 47 -21.45 13.51 10.21
CA ASN A 47 -20.71 14.76 10.28
C ASN A 47 -21.52 15.82 9.52
N GLY A 48 -21.76 16.97 10.14
CA GLY A 48 -22.71 18.02 9.72
C GLY A 48 -22.50 18.66 8.33
N ASN A 49 -21.68 18.09 7.44
CA ASN A 49 -21.55 18.47 6.03
C ASN A 49 -22.21 17.48 5.04
N GLY A 50 -22.85 16.41 5.52
CA GLY A 50 -23.51 15.39 4.67
C GLY A 50 -22.58 14.31 4.10
N SER A 51 -21.29 14.31 4.48
CA SER A 51 -20.41 13.14 4.31
C SER A 51 -20.54 12.21 5.52
N VAL A 52 -20.80 10.93 5.24
CA VAL A 52 -20.90 9.90 6.28
C VAL A 52 -19.49 9.39 6.57
N ASN A 53 -19.02 9.52 7.81
CA ASN A 53 -17.78 8.91 8.27
C ASN A 53 -17.93 7.38 8.16
N ARG A 54 -17.10 6.77 7.29
CA ARG A 54 -17.17 5.33 6.97
C ARG A 54 -16.03 4.53 7.58
N LEU A 55 -15.20 5.17 8.40
CA LEU A 55 -14.07 4.52 9.06
C LEU A 55 -14.50 3.32 9.92
N PRO A 56 -15.58 3.38 10.72
CA PRO A 56 -15.97 2.24 11.55
C PRO A 56 -16.33 0.99 10.73
N GLN A 57 -17.03 1.16 9.61
CA GLN A 57 -17.38 0.05 8.72
C GLN A 57 -16.14 -0.52 8.01
N LEU A 58 -15.19 0.33 7.61
CA LEU A 58 -13.92 -0.12 7.05
C LEU A 58 -13.13 -0.93 8.07
N LEU A 59 -12.99 -0.43 9.30
CA LEU A 59 -12.29 -1.12 10.37
C LEU A 59 -12.96 -2.47 10.70
N PHE A 60 -14.29 -2.54 10.66
CA PHE A 60 -15.01 -3.81 10.80
C PHE A 60 -14.64 -4.81 9.69
N ASP A 61 -14.68 -4.39 8.42
CA ASP A 61 -14.34 -5.26 7.29
C ASP A 61 -12.88 -5.74 7.36
N VAL A 62 -11.96 -4.86 7.78
CA VAL A 62 -10.55 -5.21 7.99
C VAL A 62 -10.40 -6.21 9.14
N LYS A 63 -11.12 -6.04 10.27
CA LYS A 63 -11.13 -6.99 11.40
C LYS A 63 -11.60 -8.39 10.97
N VAL A 64 -12.61 -8.46 10.09
CA VAL A 64 -13.07 -9.75 9.52
C VAL A 64 -11.96 -10.42 8.73
N PHE A 65 -11.32 -9.70 7.79
CA PHE A 65 -10.20 -10.28 7.02
C PHE A 65 -9.00 -10.65 7.90
N LEU A 66 -8.74 -9.91 8.96
CA LEU A 66 -7.69 -10.24 9.92
C LEU A 66 -7.98 -11.54 10.65
N THR A 67 -9.24 -11.77 10.99
CA THR A 67 -9.69 -13.01 11.64
C THR A 67 -9.50 -14.20 10.69
N GLU A 68 -9.88 -14.04 9.42
CA GLU A 68 -9.67 -15.06 8.38
C GLU A 68 -8.17 -15.33 8.14
N ALA A 69 -7.33 -14.29 8.15
CA ALA A 69 -5.87 -14.43 8.06
C ALA A 69 -5.32 -15.27 9.22
N MET A 70 -5.78 -15.03 10.45
CA MET A 70 -5.35 -15.79 11.61
C MET A 70 -5.82 -17.25 11.56
N ILE A 71 -7.04 -17.50 11.08
CA ILE A 71 -7.56 -18.87 10.88
C ILE A 71 -6.72 -19.60 9.83
N ALA A 72 -6.43 -18.96 8.70
CA ALA A 72 -5.59 -19.53 7.65
C ALA A 72 -4.17 -19.85 8.14
N ASP A 73 -3.59 -18.99 8.99
CA ASP A 73 -2.27 -19.21 9.58
C ASP A 73 -2.24 -20.42 10.51
N VAL A 74 -3.29 -20.61 11.32
CA VAL A 74 -3.48 -21.82 12.16
C VAL A 74 -3.55 -23.08 11.30
N HIS A 75 -4.19 -23.00 10.13
CA HIS A 75 -4.25 -24.09 9.15
C HIS A 75 -2.98 -24.24 8.30
N LYS A 76 -1.96 -23.41 8.54
CA LYS A 76 -0.70 -23.37 7.79
C LYS A 76 -0.87 -23.07 6.29
N ASP A 77 -1.94 -22.39 5.91
CA ASP A 77 -2.17 -21.96 4.52
C ASP A 77 -1.57 -20.57 4.28
N THR A 78 -0.26 -20.55 4.01
CA THR A 78 0.49 -19.31 3.78
C THR A 78 -0.06 -18.48 2.62
N LEU A 79 -0.61 -19.12 1.58
CA LEU A 79 -1.16 -18.40 0.42
C LEU A 79 -2.44 -17.66 0.80
N GLU A 80 -3.29 -18.29 1.61
CA GLU A 80 -4.51 -17.69 2.09
C GLU A 80 -4.25 -16.57 3.12
N VAL A 81 -3.23 -16.72 3.98
CA VAL A 81 -2.74 -15.65 4.88
C VAL A 81 -2.29 -14.43 4.08
N ILE A 82 -1.40 -14.62 3.11
CA ILE A 82 -0.90 -13.54 2.24
C ILE A 82 -2.05 -12.85 1.51
N TYR A 83 -3.03 -13.64 1.06
CA TYR A 83 -4.21 -13.13 0.40
C TYR A 83 -5.06 -12.24 1.30
N TYR A 84 -5.38 -12.66 2.53
CA TYR A 84 -6.16 -11.86 3.46
C TYR A 84 -5.43 -10.58 3.89
N LEU A 85 -4.12 -10.67 4.13
CA LEU A 85 -3.30 -9.48 4.41
C LEU A 85 -3.29 -8.50 3.24
N SER A 86 -3.16 -8.98 2.01
CA SER A 86 -3.28 -8.12 0.83
C SER A 86 -4.63 -7.39 0.79
N ARG A 87 -5.72 -8.03 1.22
CA ARG A 87 -7.05 -7.41 1.28
C ARG A 87 -7.18 -6.39 2.40
N ILE A 88 -6.61 -6.69 3.56
CA ILE A 88 -6.48 -5.74 4.66
C ILE A 88 -5.77 -4.48 4.18
N TYR A 89 -4.60 -4.61 3.54
CA TYR A 89 -3.87 -3.44 3.03
C TYR A 89 -4.60 -2.71 1.91
N ASP A 90 -5.27 -3.43 1.00
CA ASP A 90 -6.09 -2.81 -0.04
C ASP A 90 -7.24 -1.97 0.55
N LEU A 91 -7.91 -2.48 1.59
CA LEU A 91 -8.96 -1.77 2.33
C LEU A 91 -8.40 -0.61 3.13
N LEU A 92 -7.30 -0.79 3.87
CA LEU A 92 -6.68 0.30 4.61
C LEU A 92 -6.27 1.44 3.66
N GLY A 93 -5.83 1.12 2.44
CA GLY A 93 -5.57 2.09 1.38
C GLY A 93 -6.79 2.92 0.93
N GLU A 94 -8.00 2.56 1.39
CA GLU A 94 -9.26 3.28 1.16
C GLU A 94 -9.61 4.22 2.31
N ALA A 95 -8.91 4.15 3.44
CA ALA A 95 -9.23 4.94 4.64
C ALA A 95 -9.28 6.45 4.35
N ASP A 96 -8.43 6.93 3.44
CA ASP A 96 -8.35 8.35 3.04
C ASP A 96 -9.49 8.77 2.10
N GLN A 97 -10.33 7.83 1.66
CA GLN A 97 -11.48 8.06 0.79
C GLN A 97 -12.81 8.11 1.55
N LEU A 98 -12.79 7.98 2.88
CA LEU A 98 -13.98 7.79 3.71
C LEU A 98 -14.63 9.09 4.18
N GLY A 99 -14.10 10.25 3.78
CA GLY A 99 -14.58 11.57 4.20
C GLY A 99 -13.66 12.20 5.25
N GLU A 100 -14.09 13.31 5.85
CA GLU A 100 -13.37 13.96 6.95
C GLU A 100 -13.42 13.08 8.20
N LYS A 101 -12.25 12.70 8.72
CA LYS A 101 -12.08 11.96 9.97
C LYS A 101 -12.05 12.96 11.13
N THR A 102 -12.68 12.63 12.24
CA THR A 102 -12.46 13.35 13.50
C THR A 102 -11.13 12.94 14.12
N ASP A 103 -10.63 13.69 15.11
CA ASP A 103 -9.40 13.30 15.82
C ASP A 103 -9.57 11.94 16.53
N ALA A 104 -10.76 11.65 17.07
CA ALA A 104 -11.08 10.37 17.69
C ALA A 104 -11.07 9.20 16.68
N ASP A 105 -11.56 9.44 15.46
CA ASP A 105 -11.48 8.47 14.36
C ASP A 105 -10.03 8.15 13.99
N GLN A 106 -9.19 9.19 13.93
CA GLN A 106 -7.78 9.03 13.63
C GLN A 106 -7.07 8.23 14.73
N GLU A 107 -7.37 8.50 16.00
CA GLU A 107 -6.84 7.72 17.13
C GLU A 107 -7.30 6.26 17.14
N GLU A 108 -8.57 5.98 16.77
CA GLU A 108 -9.05 4.60 16.62
C GLU A 108 -8.33 3.88 15.48
N PHE A 109 -8.18 4.56 14.33
CA PHE A 109 -7.43 4.02 13.19
C PHE A 109 -5.98 3.69 13.58
N ASP A 110 -5.30 4.62 14.25
CA ASP A 110 -3.91 4.44 14.65
C ASP A 110 -3.75 3.29 15.66
N ARG A 111 -4.67 3.18 16.64
CA ARG A 111 -4.72 2.03 17.58
C ARG A 111 -4.94 0.71 16.84
N PHE A 112 -5.88 0.67 15.90
CA PHE A 112 -6.15 -0.52 15.11
C PHE A 112 -4.92 -0.94 14.29
N ILE A 113 -4.27 0.02 13.64
CA ILE A 113 -3.06 -0.21 12.85
C ILE A 113 -1.91 -0.74 13.73
N ALA A 114 -1.75 -0.23 14.94
CA ALA A 114 -0.77 -0.75 15.90
C ALA A 114 -1.07 -2.20 16.31
N SER A 115 -2.34 -2.54 16.53
CA SER A 115 -2.78 -3.91 16.82
C SER A 115 -2.53 -4.86 15.63
N LEU A 116 -2.88 -4.43 14.41
CA LEU A 116 -2.64 -5.20 13.19
C LEU A 116 -1.15 -5.51 13.01
N ASP A 117 -0.29 -4.53 13.30
CA ASP A 117 1.15 -4.67 13.25
C ASP A 117 1.68 -5.69 14.25
N GLU A 118 1.19 -5.68 15.48
CA GLU A 118 1.55 -6.69 16.48
C GLU A 118 1.16 -8.10 16.02
N ILE A 119 -0.05 -8.25 15.46
CA ILE A 119 -0.52 -9.55 14.96
C ILE A 119 0.34 -10.03 13.79
N TYR A 120 0.60 -9.14 12.82
CA TYR A 120 1.43 -9.46 11.66
C TYR A 120 2.86 -9.86 12.06
N THR A 121 3.45 -9.13 13.01
CA THR A 121 4.87 -9.29 13.37
C THR A 121 5.13 -10.40 14.40
N LYS A 122 4.15 -10.72 15.25
CA LYS A 122 4.36 -11.64 16.39
C LYS A 122 3.47 -12.87 16.39
N ARG A 123 2.38 -12.89 15.61
CA ARG A 123 1.34 -13.92 15.71
C ARG A 123 1.06 -14.69 14.43
N LEU A 124 1.53 -14.22 13.27
CA LEU A 124 1.40 -14.95 11.99
C LEU A 124 2.67 -15.73 11.70
N HIS A 125 2.69 -17.01 12.06
CA HIS A 125 3.90 -17.84 12.06
C HIS A 125 4.29 -18.33 10.67
N THR A 126 3.34 -18.46 9.74
CA THR A 126 3.65 -18.90 8.36
C THR A 126 4.39 -17.85 7.55
N LEU A 127 4.36 -16.58 7.97
CA LEU A 127 5.01 -15.47 7.29
C LEU A 127 6.51 -15.36 7.61
N GLU A 128 6.96 -15.92 8.73
CA GLU A 128 8.39 -16.04 9.07
C GLU A 128 9.17 -16.86 8.02
N LEU A 129 8.46 -17.68 7.24
CA LEU A 129 9.00 -18.49 6.12
C LEU A 129 9.00 -17.75 4.78
N SER A 130 8.42 -16.55 4.71
CA SER A 130 8.36 -15.74 3.49
C SER A 130 9.40 -14.62 3.56
N ASP A 131 10.16 -14.41 2.48
CA ASP A 131 11.02 -13.23 2.26
C ASP A 131 10.20 -11.92 2.12
N ALA A 132 9.07 -11.80 2.83
CA ALA A 132 8.22 -10.63 2.83
C ALA A 132 9.09 -9.42 3.19
N PRO A 133 9.31 -8.49 2.24
CA PRO A 133 10.22 -7.40 2.49
C PRO A 133 9.60 -6.55 3.58
N ILE A 134 10.34 -6.38 4.68
CA ILE A 134 10.23 -5.21 5.55
C ILE A 134 10.07 -4.02 4.58
N SER A 135 8.90 -3.39 4.54
CA SER A 135 8.74 -2.20 3.70
C SER A 135 9.69 -1.14 4.25
N ALA A 136 10.28 -0.28 3.40
CA ALA A 136 11.09 0.81 3.94
C ALA A 136 10.27 1.72 4.87
N ALA A 137 8.95 1.79 4.70
CA ALA A 137 8.03 2.38 5.68
C ALA A 137 8.11 1.69 7.07
N TYR A 138 8.13 0.36 7.14
CA TYR A 138 8.33 -0.37 8.40
C TYR A 138 9.75 -0.17 8.97
N ALA A 139 10.78 -0.16 8.13
CA ALA A 139 12.14 0.16 8.57
C ALA A 139 12.25 1.58 9.15
N ARG A 140 11.62 2.57 8.49
CA ARG A 140 11.52 3.96 8.99
C ARG A 140 10.78 4.05 10.32
N GLN A 141 9.71 3.28 10.49
CA GLN A 141 9.00 3.18 11.76
C GLN A 141 9.86 2.52 12.85
N MET A 142 10.62 1.46 12.56
CA MET A 142 11.56 0.89 13.52
C MET A 142 12.70 1.86 13.89
N ILE A 143 13.13 2.69 12.94
CA ILE A 143 14.11 3.77 13.18
C ILE A 143 13.51 4.87 14.06
N LYS A 144 12.24 5.23 13.85
CA LYS A 144 11.48 6.16 14.70
C LYS A 144 11.53 5.71 16.16
N ASP A 145 11.41 4.41 16.39
CA ASP A 145 11.41 3.80 17.73
C ASP A 145 12.83 3.60 18.29
N ALA A 146 13.84 3.42 17.43
CA ALA A 146 15.23 3.12 17.82
C ALA A 146 16.16 4.34 17.91
N THR A 147 15.75 5.52 17.43
CA THR A 147 16.57 6.73 17.52
C THR A 147 16.41 7.39 18.88
N VAL A 148 17.43 7.20 19.73
CA VAL A 148 17.73 8.00 20.94
C VAL A 148 17.59 9.50 20.60
N PRO A 149 17.12 10.36 21.53
CA PRO A 149 17.08 11.79 21.30
C PRO A 149 18.50 12.29 20.97
N VAL A 150 18.70 12.64 19.71
CA VAL A 150 19.88 13.39 19.30
C VAL A 150 19.48 14.83 19.55
N GLU A 151 19.94 15.38 20.66
CA GLU A 151 19.97 16.83 20.84
C GLU A 151 20.82 17.39 19.70
N MET A 152 20.24 18.31 18.93
CA MET A 152 20.99 19.01 17.90
C MET A 152 22.01 19.87 18.62
N GLU A 153 23.30 19.60 18.44
CA GLU A 153 24.34 20.50 18.91
C GLU A 153 24.15 21.85 18.21
N MET A 154 23.68 22.83 18.97
CA MET A 154 23.56 24.21 18.52
C MET A 154 24.94 24.85 18.46
N GLY A 155 25.36 25.16 17.25
CA GLY A 155 26.60 25.82 16.89
C GLY A 155 26.74 25.72 15.38
N ILE A 156 27.61 26.50 14.77
CA ILE A 156 27.92 26.45 13.33
C ILE A 156 28.16 24.98 12.97
N SER A 157 27.15 24.31 12.41
CA SER A 157 27.19 22.88 12.15
C SER A 157 28.32 22.69 11.15
N LYS A 158 29.39 22.01 11.57
CA LYS A 158 30.51 21.73 10.68
C LYS A 158 30.05 20.72 9.64
N PHE A 159 29.47 21.22 8.56
CA PHE A 159 29.10 20.41 7.41
C PHE A 159 30.37 19.99 6.68
N ILE A 160 30.46 18.70 6.36
CA ILE A 160 31.44 18.19 5.41
C ILE A 160 30.69 18.04 4.09
N VAL A 161 31.05 18.87 3.11
CA VAL A 161 30.50 18.77 1.74
C VAL A 161 31.06 17.52 1.09
N VAL A 162 30.18 16.61 0.68
CA VAL A 162 30.51 15.38 -0.05
C VAL A 162 30.33 15.61 -1.55
N ASP A 163 29.26 16.29 -1.94
CA ASP A 163 29.01 16.76 -3.32
C ASP A 163 28.13 18.01 -3.28
N ASP A 164 28.43 18.98 -4.15
CA ASP A 164 27.71 20.25 -4.31
C ASP A 164 27.80 20.75 -5.76
N ARG A 165 27.69 19.81 -6.71
CA ARG A 165 27.65 20.14 -8.14
C ARG A 165 26.34 20.86 -8.51
N ASP A 166 26.44 21.82 -9.43
CA ASP A 166 25.31 22.61 -9.89
C ASP A 166 24.21 21.75 -10.52
N GLY A 167 22.94 22.11 -10.31
CA GLY A 167 21.79 21.33 -10.75
C GLY A 167 21.49 20.05 -9.95
N HIS A 168 22.27 19.75 -8.91
CA HIS A 168 22.08 18.57 -8.06
C HIS A 168 21.66 18.91 -6.63
N ILE A 169 21.25 17.89 -5.88
CA ILE A 169 20.95 18.01 -4.45
C ILE A 169 22.28 17.96 -3.68
N PRO A 170 22.64 19.00 -2.90
CA PRO A 170 23.89 19.00 -2.15
C PRO A 170 23.92 17.83 -1.15
N LEU A 171 24.98 17.05 -1.17
CA LEU A 171 25.24 15.96 -0.25
C LEU A 171 26.20 16.45 0.82
N VAL A 172 25.69 16.63 2.03
CA VAL A 172 26.47 17.07 3.19
C VAL A 172 26.43 16.04 4.30
N ARG A 173 27.51 15.97 5.07
CA ARG A 173 27.58 15.20 6.32
C ARG A 173 27.63 16.11 7.52
N ASN A 174 26.93 15.70 8.56
CA ASN A 174 26.99 16.22 9.91
C ASN A 174 26.82 15.05 10.89
N ASN A 175 26.83 15.32 12.19
CA ASN A 175 26.72 14.28 13.22
C ASN A 175 25.46 13.40 13.04
N THR A 176 24.32 13.99 12.67
CA THR A 176 23.07 13.25 12.47
C THR A 176 23.10 12.37 11.21
N VAL A 177 23.66 12.87 10.11
CA VAL A 177 23.87 12.07 8.88
C VAL A 177 24.80 10.89 9.19
N ASP A 178 25.88 11.12 9.94
CA ASP A 178 26.85 10.09 10.32
C ASP A 178 26.24 8.99 11.20
N GLN A 179 25.33 9.37 12.09
CA GLN A 179 24.55 8.41 12.87
C GLN A 179 23.65 7.53 11.98
N PHE A 180 23.01 8.11 10.96
CA PHE A 180 22.22 7.32 10.01
C PHE A 180 23.09 6.44 9.11
N ILE A 181 24.27 6.90 8.71
CA ILE A 181 25.27 6.07 8.03
C ILE A 181 25.65 4.88 8.94
N HIS A 182 25.97 5.14 10.21
CA HIS A 182 26.29 4.08 11.16
C HIS A 182 25.13 3.10 11.36
N TYR A 183 23.88 3.60 11.46
CA TYR A 183 22.69 2.77 11.53
C TYR A 183 22.59 1.83 10.33
N PHE A 184 22.71 2.36 9.10
CA PHE A 184 22.64 1.55 7.89
C PHE A 184 23.78 0.54 7.83
N LYS A 185 24.98 0.87 8.29
CA LYS A 185 26.10 -0.08 8.36
C LYS A 185 25.91 -1.19 9.39
N THR A 186 25.05 -1.00 10.39
CA THR A 186 24.86 -1.92 11.51
C THR A 186 23.44 -2.51 11.52
N LYS A 187 22.53 -1.94 12.33
CA LYS A 187 21.16 -2.44 12.54
C LYS A 187 20.34 -2.46 11.24
N GLY A 188 20.53 -1.47 10.37
CA GLY A 188 19.84 -1.34 9.09
C GLY A 188 20.46 -2.12 7.93
N ARG A 189 21.60 -2.80 8.14
CA ARG A 189 22.45 -3.32 7.05
C ARG A 189 21.76 -4.29 6.12
N LYS A 190 21.09 -5.31 6.67
CA LYS A 190 20.38 -6.31 5.89
C LYS A 190 19.33 -5.66 4.98
N GLN A 191 18.60 -4.70 5.53
CA GLN A 191 17.52 -4.02 4.81
C GLN A 191 18.05 -3.08 3.74
N PHE A 192 19.09 -2.30 4.05
CA PHE A 192 19.70 -1.41 3.08
C PHE A 192 20.33 -2.18 1.91
N GLN A 193 20.93 -3.34 2.16
CA GLN A 193 21.41 -4.22 1.09
C GLN A 193 20.27 -4.67 0.15
N ILE A 194 19.07 -4.96 0.67
CA ILE A 194 17.91 -5.30 -0.17
C ILE A 194 17.51 -4.12 -1.09
N TRP A 195 17.69 -2.88 -0.62
CA TRP A 195 17.42 -1.69 -1.43
C TRP A 195 18.45 -1.54 -2.55
N LEU A 196 19.73 -1.71 -2.22
CA LEU A 196 20.82 -1.72 -3.19
C LEU A 196 20.64 -2.84 -4.22
N ASP A 197 20.19 -4.02 -3.82
CA ASP A 197 19.96 -5.16 -4.72
C ASP A 197 18.84 -4.88 -5.75
N ARG A 198 17.89 -3.99 -5.43
CA ARG A 198 16.81 -3.53 -6.34
C ARG A 198 17.18 -2.30 -7.16
N LEU A 199 18.22 -1.57 -6.77
CA LEU A 199 18.64 -0.35 -7.48
C LEU A 199 18.90 -0.60 -8.97
N PRO A 200 19.57 -1.69 -9.40
CA PRO A 200 19.78 -1.96 -10.83
C PRO A 200 18.51 -2.31 -11.61
N GLU A 201 17.45 -2.76 -10.92
CA GLU A 201 16.19 -3.10 -11.55
C GLU A 201 15.43 -1.86 -12.00
N TYR A 202 15.26 -0.89 -11.10
CA TYR A 202 14.45 0.30 -11.34
C TYR A 202 15.26 1.55 -11.64
N GLY A 203 16.56 1.58 -11.30
CA GLY A 203 17.34 2.81 -11.33
C GLY A 203 17.52 3.42 -12.70
N GLY A 204 17.79 2.60 -13.72
CA GLY A 204 17.85 3.08 -15.11
C GLY A 204 16.51 3.66 -15.59
N LEU A 205 15.39 3.04 -15.19
CA LEU A 205 14.05 3.52 -15.53
C LEU A 205 13.74 4.86 -14.86
N ILE A 206 14.04 4.98 -13.56
CA ILE A 206 13.79 6.20 -12.78
C ILE A 206 14.68 7.33 -13.27
N ASN A 207 15.99 7.11 -13.41
CA ASN A 207 16.93 8.13 -13.83
C ASN A 207 16.61 8.66 -15.22
N LYS A 208 16.16 7.80 -16.14
CA LYS A 208 15.68 8.25 -17.45
C LYS A 208 14.50 9.22 -17.33
N ILE A 209 13.52 8.91 -16.48
CA ILE A 209 12.37 9.81 -16.26
C ILE A 209 12.80 11.10 -15.55
N LEU A 210 13.72 11.03 -14.59
CA LEU A 210 14.23 12.24 -13.92
C LEU A 210 14.97 13.14 -14.91
N ASP A 211 15.81 12.57 -15.77
CA ASP A 211 16.53 13.29 -16.83
C ASP A 211 15.56 13.92 -17.85
N GLU A 212 14.57 13.16 -18.33
CA GLU A 212 13.47 13.67 -19.17
C GLU A 212 12.69 14.82 -18.51
N GLN A 213 12.70 14.88 -17.19
CA GLN A 213 12.05 15.92 -16.40
C GLN A 213 13.02 16.99 -15.89
N GLU A 214 14.29 16.99 -16.28
CA GLU A 214 15.30 17.96 -15.81
C GLU A 214 15.39 17.99 -14.27
N LEU A 215 15.35 16.81 -13.65
CA LEU A 215 15.40 16.62 -12.20
C LEU A 215 16.70 15.92 -11.78
N PRO A 216 17.22 16.21 -10.58
CA PRO A 216 18.45 15.62 -10.09
C PRO A 216 18.31 14.11 -9.86
N GLU A 217 19.32 13.35 -10.27
CA GLU A 217 19.34 11.88 -10.15
C GLU A 217 19.29 11.40 -8.70
N GLU A 218 19.75 12.23 -7.75
CA GLU A 218 19.71 11.93 -6.32
C GLU A 218 18.28 11.66 -5.82
N LEU A 219 17.25 12.15 -6.50
CA LEU A 219 15.84 11.90 -6.16
C LEU A 219 15.46 10.42 -6.22
N ILE A 220 16.23 9.56 -6.89
CA ILE A 220 16.04 8.10 -6.78
C ILE A 220 16.13 7.61 -5.32
N ASN A 221 16.95 8.26 -4.51
CA ASN A 221 17.12 7.90 -3.10
C ASN A 221 15.87 8.22 -2.29
N LEU A 222 14.99 9.12 -2.78
CA LEU A 222 13.69 9.36 -2.17
C LEU A 222 12.82 8.10 -2.29
N ALA A 223 12.68 7.56 -3.51
CA ALA A 223 12.00 6.27 -3.73
C ALA A 223 12.62 5.11 -2.92
N MET A 224 13.95 5.15 -2.74
CA MET A 224 14.66 4.19 -1.91
C MET A 224 14.26 4.28 -0.43
N ILE A 225 14.31 5.47 0.18
CA ILE A 225 13.92 5.62 1.58
C ILE A 225 12.41 5.45 1.78
N GLU A 226 11.60 5.73 0.76
CA GLU A 226 10.14 5.59 0.82
C GLU A 226 9.70 4.13 0.86
N SER A 227 10.19 3.31 -0.06
CA SER A 227 9.70 1.93 -0.24
C SER A 227 10.79 0.87 -0.31
N GLY A 228 12.06 1.28 -0.42
CA GLY A 228 13.15 0.39 -0.81
C GLY A 228 13.01 -0.03 -2.27
N LEU A 229 12.56 0.90 -3.12
CA LEU A 229 12.26 0.68 -4.53
C LEU A 229 11.23 -0.44 -4.76
N ASN A 230 10.26 -0.59 -3.87
CA ASN A 230 9.24 -1.64 -3.96
C ASN A 230 7.92 -1.07 -4.50
N PRO A 231 7.51 -1.41 -5.74
CA PRO A 231 6.26 -0.93 -6.31
C PRO A 231 5.01 -1.41 -5.57
N LYS A 232 5.10 -2.45 -4.74
CA LYS A 232 3.97 -2.98 -3.95
C LYS A 232 4.00 -2.54 -2.50
N ALA A 233 4.88 -1.61 -2.12
CA ALA A 233 4.94 -1.13 -0.75
C ALA A 233 3.61 -0.48 -0.32
N PHE A 234 3.29 -0.68 0.96
CA PHE A 234 2.12 -0.11 1.61
C PHE A 234 2.51 0.28 3.03
N SER A 235 2.07 1.45 3.49
CA SER A 235 2.33 1.94 4.85
C SER A 235 1.08 1.93 5.73
N LYS A 236 1.32 2.07 7.03
CA LYS A 236 0.31 2.30 8.07
C LYS A 236 -0.59 3.52 7.76
N ALA A 237 -0.01 4.56 7.15
CA ALA A 237 -0.70 5.78 6.75
C ALA A 237 -1.29 5.72 5.33
N SER A 238 -1.56 4.52 4.81
CA SER A 238 -2.24 4.30 3.52
C SER A 238 -1.49 4.78 2.27
N ALA A 239 -0.23 5.22 2.43
CA ALA A 239 0.66 5.48 1.32
C ALA A 239 1.04 4.17 0.61
N SER A 240 1.06 4.19 -0.73
CA SER A 240 1.31 2.99 -1.54
C SER A 240 2.29 3.26 -2.67
N GLY A 241 2.96 2.20 -3.09
CA GLY A 241 3.85 2.24 -4.23
C GLY A 241 5.28 2.62 -3.90
N MET A 242 6.08 2.69 -4.96
CA MET A 242 7.51 2.98 -4.87
C MET A 242 7.79 4.34 -4.22
N TRP A 243 6.96 5.33 -4.55
CA TRP A 243 7.04 6.71 -4.08
C TRP A 243 6.16 7.00 -2.85
N GLN A 244 5.49 5.97 -2.30
CA GLN A 244 4.62 6.10 -1.14
C GLN A 244 3.60 7.25 -1.25
N PHE A 245 2.88 7.30 -2.37
CA PHE A 245 1.79 8.27 -2.51
C PHE A 245 0.63 7.92 -1.59
N VAL A 246 0.22 8.86 -0.73
CA VAL A 246 -1.15 8.87 -0.19
C VAL A 246 -2.14 9.06 -1.33
N TYR A 247 -3.36 8.56 -1.17
CA TYR A 247 -4.32 8.51 -2.29
C TYR A 247 -4.68 9.91 -2.84
N SER A 248 -4.92 10.88 -1.96
CA SER A 248 -5.31 12.24 -2.33
C SER A 248 -4.25 12.92 -3.20
N THR A 249 -2.99 12.87 -2.76
CA THR A 249 -1.84 13.42 -3.51
C THR A 249 -1.63 12.66 -4.82
N GLY A 250 -1.65 11.33 -4.80
CA GLY A 250 -1.51 10.54 -6.03
C GLY A 250 -2.57 10.91 -7.07
N LYS A 251 -3.82 11.09 -6.64
CA LYS A 251 -4.92 11.55 -7.50
C LYS A 251 -4.71 12.96 -8.05
N MET A 252 -4.20 13.88 -7.23
CA MET A 252 -3.86 15.25 -7.65
C MET A 252 -2.85 15.24 -8.81
N TYR A 253 -1.88 14.32 -8.76
CA TYR A 253 -0.88 14.11 -9.81
C TYR A 253 -1.27 13.06 -10.86
N GLY A 254 -2.58 12.81 -11.02
CA GLY A 254 -3.13 12.04 -12.14
C GLY A 254 -3.10 10.52 -12.00
N LEU A 255 -2.66 9.98 -10.86
CA LEU A 255 -2.68 8.53 -10.60
C LEU A 255 -4.10 8.05 -10.35
N LYS A 256 -4.54 7.07 -11.14
CA LYS A 256 -5.85 6.45 -11.01
C LYS A 256 -5.81 5.30 -10.01
N ARG A 257 -6.88 5.20 -9.23
CA ARG A 257 -7.15 4.04 -8.39
C ARG A 257 -8.62 3.67 -8.51
N ASP A 258 -8.87 2.45 -8.92
CA ASP A 258 -10.20 1.84 -9.02
C ASP A 258 -10.15 0.37 -8.60
N TRP A 259 -11.21 -0.39 -8.88
CA TRP A 259 -11.29 -1.81 -8.54
C TRP A 259 -10.16 -2.63 -9.17
N TYR A 260 -9.77 -2.32 -10.41
CA TYR A 260 -8.80 -3.10 -11.19
C TYR A 260 -7.37 -2.62 -10.97
N VAL A 261 -7.16 -1.31 -10.84
CA VAL A 261 -5.81 -0.72 -10.82
C VAL A 261 -5.58 0.20 -9.62
N ASP A 262 -4.36 0.20 -9.10
CA ASP A 262 -3.80 1.25 -8.24
C ASP A 262 -2.49 1.74 -8.87
N GLU A 263 -2.56 2.82 -9.65
CA GLU A 263 -1.42 3.33 -10.43
C GLU A 263 -0.30 3.91 -9.56
N ARG A 264 -0.52 4.09 -8.25
CA ARG A 264 0.57 4.38 -7.30
C ARG A 264 1.61 3.26 -7.28
N ARG A 265 1.19 2.03 -7.57
CA ARG A 265 2.05 0.85 -7.66
C ARG A 265 2.72 0.70 -9.03
N ASP A 266 2.29 1.44 -10.05
CA ASP A 266 2.93 1.41 -11.38
C ASP A 266 4.26 2.18 -11.33
N PRO A 267 5.42 1.53 -11.57
CA PRO A 267 6.73 2.18 -11.41
C PRO A 267 6.97 3.33 -12.39
N ILE A 268 6.30 3.37 -13.55
CA ILE A 268 6.47 4.43 -14.55
C ILE A 268 5.55 5.59 -14.22
N LYS A 269 4.25 5.33 -14.07
CA LYS A 269 3.25 6.38 -13.80
C LYS A 269 3.51 7.08 -12.48
N SER A 270 3.82 6.31 -11.42
CA SER A 270 4.15 6.89 -10.13
C SER A 270 5.44 7.72 -10.15
N THR A 271 6.42 7.38 -11.00
CA THR A 271 7.65 8.18 -11.16
C THR A 271 7.39 9.50 -11.87
N TYR A 272 6.59 9.52 -12.94
CA TYR A 272 6.16 10.79 -13.55
C TYR A 272 5.35 11.65 -12.59
N ALA A 273 4.45 11.05 -11.79
CA ALA A 273 3.70 11.78 -10.77
C ALA A 273 4.61 12.34 -9.66
N ALA A 274 5.60 11.57 -9.21
CA ALA A 274 6.58 12.03 -8.23
C ALA A 274 7.44 13.16 -8.77
N ALA A 275 7.90 13.06 -10.02
CA ALA A 275 8.63 14.13 -10.70
C ALA A 275 7.82 15.43 -10.77
N ALA A 276 6.55 15.35 -11.17
CA ALA A 276 5.66 16.51 -11.20
C ALA A 276 5.46 17.13 -9.80
N TYR A 277 5.25 16.29 -8.78
CA TYR A 277 5.09 16.78 -7.41
C TYR A 277 6.37 17.45 -6.87
N LEU A 278 7.53 16.84 -7.12
CA LEU A 278 8.81 17.39 -6.68
C LEU A 278 9.15 18.69 -7.40
N LYS A 279 8.76 18.85 -8.67
CA LYS A 279 8.86 20.12 -9.40
C LYS A 279 8.03 21.21 -8.74
N ASP A 280 6.78 20.93 -8.38
CA ASP A 280 5.92 21.91 -7.71
C ASP A 280 6.50 22.32 -6.34
N LEU A 281 6.97 21.33 -5.56
CA LEU A 281 7.61 21.61 -4.27
C LEU A 281 8.92 22.39 -4.43
N PHE A 282 9.72 22.07 -5.43
CA PHE A 282 10.96 22.80 -5.69
C PHE A 282 10.65 24.24 -6.14
N ALA A 283 9.67 24.45 -7.02
CA ALA A 283 9.23 25.78 -7.42
C ALA A 283 8.64 26.59 -6.23
N GLU A 284 8.03 25.91 -5.26
CA GLU A 284 7.47 26.54 -4.06
C GLU A 284 8.55 27.00 -3.07
N PHE A 285 9.61 26.20 -2.87
CA PHE A 285 10.60 26.45 -1.82
C PHE A 285 11.96 26.94 -2.32
N ASP A 286 12.25 26.77 -3.61
CA ASP A 286 13.54 27.04 -4.26
C ASP A 286 14.73 26.40 -3.53
N HIS A 287 14.49 25.27 -2.87
CA HIS A 287 15.50 24.56 -2.08
C HIS A 287 15.14 23.09 -1.87
N TRP A 288 16.04 22.18 -2.24
CA TRP A 288 15.77 20.74 -2.22
C TRP A 288 15.49 20.17 -0.84
N TYR A 289 16.20 20.60 0.21
CA TYR A 289 15.91 20.13 1.57
C TYR A 289 14.52 20.51 2.06
N LEU A 290 14.01 21.70 1.72
CA LEU A 290 12.65 22.11 2.05
C LEU A 290 11.62 21.33 1.21
N ALA A 291 11.87 21.18 -0.09
CA ALA A 291 11.02 20.40 -0.98
C ALA A 291 10.89 18.94 -0.52
N LEU A 292 11.99 18.27 -0.19
CA LEU A 292 11.97 16.91 0.36
C LEU A 292 11.28 16.83 1.72
N ALA A 293 11.48 17.81 2.61
CA ALA A 293 10.80 17.86 3.90
C ALA A 293 9.28 18.09 3.74
N ALA A 294 8.87 18.87 2.74
CA ALA A 294 7.48 19.09 2.37
C ALA A 294 6.86 17.84 1.73
N TYR A 295 7.62 17.06 0.95
CA TYR A 295 7.17 15.77 0.42
C TYR A 295 6.76 14.83 1.56
N ASN A 296 7.56 14.77 2.64
CA ASN A 296 7.27 13.96 3.82
C ASN A 296 6.10 14.48 4.67
N SER A 297 6.02 15.79 4.88
CA SER A 297 5.22 16.36 5.98
C SER A 297 4.16 17.40 5.55
N GLY A 298 4.08 17.67 4.26
CA GLY A 298 3.21 18.66 3.63
C GLY A 298 3.79 20.08 3.64
N SER A 299 3.62 20.82 2.54
CA SER A 299 4.17 22.18 2.36
C SER A 299 3.70 23.16 3.43
N GLY A 300 2.42 23.12 3.81
CA GLY A 300 1.86 24.00 4.85
C GLY A 300 2.55 23.86 6.22
N ARG A 301 3.10 22.69 6.55
CA ARG A 301 3.86 22.50 7.79
C ARG A 301 5.23 23.17 7.70
N ILE A 302 5.90 23.06 6.55
CA ILE A 302 7.20 23.70 6.29
C ILE A 302 7.06 25.22 6.33
N HIS A 303 6.05 25.79 5.64
CA HIS A 303 5.76 27.23 5.69
C HIS A 303 5.54 27.77 7.11
N ARG A 304 4.81 27.03 7.95
CA ARG A 304 4.62 27.43 9.35
C ARG A 304 5.94 27.48 10.11
N ALA A 305 6.82 26.50 9.91
CA ALA A 305 8.14 26.50 10.55
C ALA A 305 9.03 27.64 10.03
N MET A 306 9.06 27.86 8.71
CA MET A 306 9.82 28.97 8.11
C MET A 306 9.38 30.33 8.63
N ARG A 307 8.06 30.57 8.73
CA ARG A 307 7.52 31.82 9.31
C ARG A 307 7.87 31.98 10.79
N LEU A 308 7.86 30.90 11.56
CA LEU A 308 8.16 30.93 12.99
C LEU A 308 9.64 31.25 13.25
N HIS A 309 10.55 30.63 12.48
CA HIS A 309 12.00 30.80 12.66
C HIS A 309 12.60 31.90 11.79
N GLN A 310 11.80 32.53 10.93
CA GLN A 310 12.22 33.60 10.00
C GLN A 310 13.41 33.20 9.10
N THR A 311 13.44 31.95 8.65
CA THR A 311 14.54 31.38 7.88
C THR A 311 14.01 30.35 6.88
N SER A 312 14.71 30.20 5.75
CA SER A 312 14.51 29.14 4.76
C SER A 312 15.56 28.02 4.90
N ASP A 313 16.46 28.12 5.87
CA ASP A 313 17.41 27.06 6.16
C ASP A 313 16.72 25.92 6.93
N PHE A 314 16.55 24.77 6.27
CA PHE A 314 15.97 23.56 6.87
C PHE A 314 16.60 23.21 8.23
N TRP A 315 17.92 23.36 8.35
CA TRP A 315 18.66 22.97 9.55
C TRP A 315 18.31 23.83 10.78
N GLN A 316 17.74 25.01 10.56
CA GLN A 316 17.29 25.94 11.60
C GLN A 316 15.80 25.76 11.96
N LEU A 317 15.05 24.90 11.26
CA LEU A 317 13.61 24.71 11.48
C LEU A 317 13.29 23.77 12.66
N HIS A 318 13.72 24.16 13.87
CA HIS A 318 13.64 23.32 15.07
C HIS A 318 12.21 22.97 15.53
N SER A 319 11.21 23.73 15.10
CA SER A 319 9.79 23.46 15.42
C SER A 319 9.18 22.34 14.58
N LEU A 320 9.86 21.89 13.52
CA LEU A 320 9.40 20.74 12.76
C LEU A 320 9.42 19.49 13.65
N PRO A 321 8.47 18.56 13.50
CA PRO A 321 8.50 17.31 14.27
C PRO A 321 9.78 16.52 14.01
N LYS A 322 10.20 15.72 15.01
CA LYS A 322 11.43 14.90 14.94
C LYS A 322 11.50 14.06 13.67
N GLU A 323 10.36 13.49 13.24
CA GLU A 323 10.26 12.73 12.00
C GLU A 323 10.73 13.53 10.78
N THR A 324 10.18 14.73 10.60
CA THR A 324 10.54 15.62 9.49
C THR A 324 11.98 16.14 9.60
N ARG A 325 12.44 16.47 10.81
CA ARG A 325 13.84 16.91 11.02
C ARG A 325 14.85 15.80 10.70
N ASN A 326 14.52 14.55 11.01
CA ASN A 326 15.37 13.40 10.73
C ASN A 326 15.26 12.91 9.28
N TYR A 327 14.25 13.35 8.54
CA TYR A 327 13.99 12.92 7.17
C TYR A 327 15.15 13.26 6.21
N ILE A 328 15.66 14.49 6.27
CA ILE A 328 16.77 14.94 5.42
C ILE A 328 18.08 14.23 5.77
N PRO A 329 18.52 14.14 7.04
CA PRO A 329 19.69 13.34 7.39
C PRO A 329 19.60 11.87 6.96
N TYR A 330 18.42 11.27 7.07
CA TYR A 330 18.17 9.89 6.65
C TYR A 330 18.31 9.72 5.13
N TYR A 331 17.71 10.64 4.37
CA TYR A 331 17.84 10.72 2.92
C TYR A 331 19.30 10.91 2.49
N LEU A 332 20.02 11.86 3.10
CA LEU A 332 21.43 12.14 2.79
C LEU A 332 22.32 10.93 3.07
N ALA A 333 22.12 10.24 4.19
CA ALA A 333 22.84 9.01 4.50
C ALA A 333 22.60 7.92 3.44
N ALA A 334 21.35 7.74 3.00
CA ALA A 334 21.03 6.80 1.94
C ALA A 334 21.66 7.18 0.59
N ALA A 335 21.62 8.46 0.22
CA ALA A 335 22.21 8.96 -1.02
C ALA A 335 23.74 8.80 -1.05
N ILE A 336 24.41 9.15 0.07
CA ILE A 336 25.86 9.01 0.22
C ILE A 336 26.29 7.54 0.11
N ILE A 337 25.61 6.63 0.81
CA ILE A 337 25.93 5.20 0.76
C ILE A 337 25.67 4.64 -0.63
N SER A 338 24.54 4.99 -1.25
CA SER A 338 24.13 4.40 -2.54
C SER A 338 25.06 4.77 -3.69
N ARG A 339 25.75 5.91 -3.60
CA ARG A 339 26.76 6.32 -4.59
C ARG A 339 28.00 5.44 -4.55
N ASN A 340 28.50 5.13 -3.36
CA ASN A 340 29.69 4.30 -3.16
C ASN A 340 29.43 3.15 -2.16
N PRO A 341 28.57 2.16 -2.48
CA PRO A 341 28.14 1.17 -1.48
C PRO A 341 29.29 0.38 -0.85
N ASP A 342 30.32 0.07 -1.64
CA ASP A 342 31.47 -0.73 -1.22
C ASP A 342 32.31 0.01 -0.16
N GLU A 343 32.45 1.34 -0.23
CA GLU A 343 33.16 2.15 0.79
C GLU A 343 32.50 2.10 2.16
N TYR A 344 31.18 1.90 2.19
CA TYR A 344 30.40 1.75 3.42
C TYR A 344 30.22 0.28 3.81
N GLY A 345 30.90 -0.62 3.11
CA GLY A 345 30.94 -2.05 3.37
C GLY A 345 29.72 -2.82 2.86
N PHE A 346 28.90 -2.26 1.97
CA PHE A 346 27.87 -3.02 1.25
C PHE A 346 28.48 -3.74 0.04
N SER A 347 27.72 -4.63 -0.59
CA SER A 347 28.17 -5.32 -1.81
C SER A 347 27.44 -4.77 -3.02
N SER A 348 28.16 -4.10 -3.92
CA SER A 348 27.67 -3.65 -5.23
C SER A 348 27.37 -4.80 -6.21
N ASN A 349 27.98 -5.96 -5.97
CA ASN A 349 27.85 -7.20 -6.75
C ASN A 349 27.29 -8.35 -5.90
N SER A 350 26.21 -8.07 -5.17
CA SER A 350 25.43 -9.08 -4.46
C SER A 350 24.91 -10.16 -5.41
N SER A 351 24.90 -11.42 -4.97
CA SER A 351 24.28 -12.52 -5.73
C SER A 351 22.75 -12.38 -5.86
N LYS A 352 22.13 -11.51 -5.04
CA LYS A 352 20.70 -11.19 -5.06
C LYS A 352 20.37 -9.97 -5.92
N LYS A 353 21.38 -9.36 -6.55
CA LYS A 353 21.24 -8.22 -7.47
C LYS A 353 20.22 -8.54 -8.56
N LYS A 354 19.30 -7.62 -8.77
CA LYS A 354 18.23 -7.75 -9.76
C LYS A 354 18.69 -7.26 -11.13
N SER A 355 18.11 -7.83 -12.18
CA SER A 355 18.32 -7.38 -13.56
C SER A 355 17.46 -6.14 -13.86
N PRO A 356 17.86 -5.30 -14.82
CA PRO A 356 17.05 -4.16 -15.27
C PRO A 356 15.61 -4.56 -15.60
N PHE A 357 14.65 -3.71 -15.23
CA PHE A 357 13.22 -3.94 -15.44
C PHE A 357 12.83 -3.73 -16.92
N GLU A 358 13.15 -4.72 -17.74
CA GLU A 358 12.85 -4.72 -19.18
C GLU A 358 11.60 -5.53 -19.51
N PHE A 359 10.72 -4.98 -20.34
CA PHE A 359 9.44 -5.59 -20.69
C PHE A 359 8.98 -5.22 -22.10
N ASP A 360 8.17 -6.09 -22.69
CA ASP A 360 7.37 -5.78 -23.87
C ASP A 360 5.98 -5.28 -23.45
N LYS A 361 5.36 -4.49 -24.34
CA LYS A 361 3.98 -3.99 -24.17
C LYS A 361 3.05 -4.70 -25.14
N VAL A 362 1.88 -5.10 -24.63
CA VAL A 362 0.77 -5.66 -25.41
C VAL A 362 -0.52 -4.92 -25.08
N GLU A 363 -1.23 -4.47 -26.11
CA GLU A 363 -2.53 -3.83 -25.95
C GLU A 363 -3.64 -4.89 -25.90
N LEU A 364 -4.48 -4.81 -24.88
CA LEU A 364 -5.68 -5.64 -24.73
C LEU A 364 -6.91 -4.78 -24.96
N GLU A 365 -7.75 -5.15 -25.93
CA GLU A 365 -8.99 -4.41 -26.26
C GLU A 365 -10.13 -4.67 -25.27
N LYS A 366 -10.08 -5.80 -24.55
CA LYS A 366 -11.10 -6.24 -23.59
C LYS A 366 -10.43 -6.84 -22.36
N SER A 367 -11.18 -6.88 -21.25
CA SER A 367 -10.74 -7.53 -20.02
C SER A 367 -10.46 -9.02 -20.24
N ALA A 368 -9.31 -9.45 -19.74
CA ALA A 368 -8.87 -10.84 -19.79
C ALA A 368 -8.38 -11.29 -18.41
N ASP A 369 -8.55 -12.58 -18.13
CA ASP A 369 -8.07 -13.22 -16.91
C ASP A 369 -6.55 -13.26 -16.88
N LEU A 370 -5.94 -12.88 -15.76
CA LEU A 370 -4.49 -12.83 -15.63
C LEU A 370 -3.84 -14.21 -15.76
N SER A 371 -4.53 -15.29 -15.41
CA SER A 371 -4.05 -16.66 -15.59
C SER A 371 -4.05 -17.04 -17.08
N VAL A 372 -5.06 -16.62 -17.84
CA VAL A 372 -5.09 -16.79 -19.30
C VAL A 372 -3.93 -16.00 -19.94
N LEU A 373 -3.73 -14.75 -19.53
CA LEU A 373 -2.64 -13.90 -20.03
C LEU A 373 -1.27 -14.49 -19.69
N ALA A 374 -1.08 -14.96 -18.45
CA ALA A 374 0.17 -15.57 -18.00
C ALA A 374 0.47 -16.86 -18.79
N ARG A 375 -0.51 -17.74 -18.98
CA ARG A 375 -0.36 -18.95 -19.81
C ARG A 375 -0.04 -18.61 -21.26
N SER A 376 -0.70 -17.59 -21.82
CA SER A 376 -0.44 -17.15 -23.19
C SER A 376 1.00 -16.65 -23.36
N ALA A 377 1.53 -15.93 -22.38
CA ALA A 377 2.92 -15.48 -22.33
C ALA A 377 3.93 -16.57 -21.95
N GLY A 378 3.49 -17.77 -21.53
CA GLY A 378 4.39 -18.83 -21.05
C GLY A 378 5.05 -18.54 -19.69
N ILE A 379 4.43 -17.70 -18.85
CA ILE A 379 4.98 -17.28 -17.56
C ILE A 379 4.04 -17.61 -16.40
N SER A 380 4.56 -17.55 -15.17
CA SER A 380 3.73 -17.69 -13.98
C SER A 380 2.83 -16.46 -13.75
N LEU A 381 1.68 -16.65 -13.11
CA LEU A 381 0.82 -15.53 -12.67
C LEU A 381 1.58 -14.56 -11.74
N LYS A 382 2.49 -15.08 -10.91
CA LYS A 382 3.35 -14.28 -10.04
C LYS A 382 4.26 -13.35 -10.86
N THR A 383 4.85 -13.86 -11.94
CA THR A 383 5.66 -13.08 -12.89
C THR A 383 4.82 -12.03 -13.59
N LEU A 384 3.63 -12.37 -14.08
CA LEU A 384 2.75 -11.39 -14.73
C LEU A 384 2.38 -10.23 -13.77
N LYS A 385 2.00 -10.56 -12.53
CA LYS A 385 1.71 -9.57 -11.47
C LYS A 385 2.94 -8.80 -10.99
N TYR A 386 4.14 -9.29 -11.26
CA TYR A 386 5.38 -8.58 -10.95
C TYR A 386 5.62 -7.46 -11.96
N TYR A 387 5.37 -7.73 -13.25
CA TYR A 387 5.46 -6.72 -14.31
C TYR A 387 4.29 -5.73 -14.32
N ASN A 388 3.16 -6.08 -13.71
CA ASN A 388 1.97 -5.24 -13.61
C ASN A 388 1.54 -5.07 -12.14
N PRO A 389 2.38 -4.44 -11.29
CA PRO A 389 2.13 -4.29 -9.86
C PRO A 389 0.89 -3.45 -9.51
N GLU A 390 0.39 -2.64 -10.45
CA GLU A 390 -0.83 -1.86 -10.36
C GLU A 390 -2.10 -2.71 -10.34
N LEU A 391 -2.07 -3.92 -10.90
CA LEU A 391 -3.26 -4.78 -10.97
C LEU A 391 -3.63 -5.33 -9.58
N ARG A 392 -4.84 -4.96 -9.12
CA ARG A 392 -5.41 -5.40 -7.84
C ARG A 392 -6.18 -6.72 -7.97
N GLN A 393 -6.59 -7.09 -9.18
CA GLN A 393 -7.51 -8.20 -9.44
C GLN A 393 -6.89 -9.33 -10.24
N SER A 394 -7.61 -10.44 -10.35
CA SER A 394 -7.24 -11.57 -11.22
C SER A 394 -7.60 -11.34 -12.69
N ALA A 395 -7.98 -10.12 -13.08
CA ALA A 395 -8.23 -9.75 -14.47
C ALA A 395 -7.84 -8.29 -14.74
N THR A 396 -7.67 -7.96 -16.02
CA THR A 396 -7.43 -6.58 -16.48
C THR A 396 -8.74 -5.75 -16.48
N PRO A 397 -8.67 -4.41 -16.54
CA PRO A 397 -9.85 -3.54 -16.55
C PRO A 397 -10.89 -3.90 -17.62
N GLN A 398 -12.18 -3.79 -17.27
CA GLN A 398 -13.32 -4.06 -18.17
C GLN A 398 -13.54 -3.02 -19.26
N ASN A 399 -13.20 -1.77 -18.99
CA ASN A 399 -13.52 -0.66 -19.87
C ASN A 399 -12.24 -0.09 -20.48
N GLY A 400 -12.26 0.07 -21.81
CA GLY A 400 -11.14 0.63 -22.55
C GLY A 400 -10.03 -0.38 -22.83
N THR A 401 -8.97 0.10 -23.45
CA THR A 401 -7.77 -0.69 -23.71
C THR A 401 -6.89 -0.75 -22.47
N TYR A 402 -6.16 -1.85 -22.30
CA TYR A 402 -5.18 -2.03 -21.24
C TYR A 402 -3.83 -2.46 -21.81
N THR A 403 -2.79 -1.68 -21.52
CA THR A 403 -1.40 -2.00 -21.87
C THR A 403 -0.82 -2.98 -20.85
N LEU A 404 -0.73 -4.25 -21.21
CA LEU A 404 -0.09 -5.30 -20.41
C LEU A 404 1.43 -5.27 -20.60
N ARG A 405 2.17 -5.31 -19.50
CA ARG A 405 3.63 -5.53 -19.50
C ARG A 405 3.93 -7.01 -19.33
N ILE A 406 4.78 -7.56 -20.18
CA ILE A 406 5.27 -8.93 -20.10
C ILE A 406 6.80 -8.93 -20.24
N PRO A 407 7.52 -9.98 -19.79
CA PRO A 407 8.97 -10.01 -19.95
C PRO A 407 9.39 -9.75 -21.39
N LYS A 408 10.50 -9.02 -21.56
CA LYS A 408 11.06 -8.72 -22.88
C LYS A 408 11.33 -10.02 -23.65
N GLY A 409 10.92 -10.05 -24.92
CA GLY A 409 11.00 -11.21 -25.80
C GLY A 409 9.80 -12.16 -25.73
N SER A 410 8.83 -11.94 -24.84
CA SER A 410 7.63 -12.79 -24.73
C SER A 410 6.48 -12.37 -25.65
N LYS A 411 6.58 -11.24 -26.36
CA LYS A 411 5.47 -10.68 -27.16
C LYS A 411 4.96 -11.59 -28.25
N ASP A 412 5.84 -12.15 -29.08
CA ASP A 412 5.42 -12.95 -30.24
C ASP A 412 4.74 -14.25 -29.81
N GLN A 413 5.31 -14.92 -28.80
CA GLN A 413 4.69 -16.10 -28.18
C GLN A 413 3.34 -15.76 -27.56
N PHE A 414 3.24 -14.64 -26.82
CA PHE A 414 1.97 -14.19 -26.26
C PHE A 414 0.92 -14.00 -27.36
N SER A 415 1.25 -13.27 -28.42
CA SER A 415 0.33 -12.97 -29.51
C SER A 415 -0.14 -14.24 -30.24
N ALA A 416 0.77 -15.18 -30.51
CA ALA A 416 0.42 -16.45 -31.15
C ALA A 416 -0.55 -17.28 -30.28
N ASN A 417 -0.22 -17.48 -29.00
CA ASN A 417 -1.02 -18.28 -28.08
C ASN A 417 -2.36 -17.63 -27.77
N PHE A 418 -2.37 -16.32 -27.50
CA PHE A 418 -3.58 -15.59 -27.12
C PHE A 418 -4.58 -15.54 -28.28
N ASN A 419 -4.11 -15.36 -29.52
CA ASN A 419 -4.98 -15.32 -30.70
C ASN A 419 -5.53 -16.70 -31.10
N ALA A 420 -4.83 -17.78 -30.75
CA ALA A 420 -5.28 -19.15 -30.98
C ALA A 420 -6.44 -19.56 -30.05
N LEU A 421 -6.63 -18.87 -28.91
CA LEU A 421 -7.72 -19.19 -27.98
C LEU A 421 -9.10 -18.80 -28.56
N PRO A 422 -10.16 -19.56 -28.27
CA PRO A 422 -11.54 -19.13 -28.50
C PRO A 422 -11.85 -17.79 -27.82
N ILE A 423 -12.74 -16.98 -28.41
CA ILE A 423 -13.05 -15.62 -27.94
C ILE A 423 -13.59 -15.57 -26.50
N ASP A 424 -14.39 -16.57 -26.13
CA ASP A 424 -14.97 -16.79 -24.82
C ASP A 424 -13.91 -17.17 -23.76
N GLN A 425 -12.83 -17.82 -24.18
CA GLN A 425 -11.70 -18.14 -23.31
C GLN A 425 -10.74 -16.97 -23.16
N ARG A 426 -10.60 -16.12 -24.20
CA ARG A 426 -9.80 -14.88 -24.13
C ARG A 426 -10.38 -13.87 -23.15
N PHE A 427 -11.70 -13.73 -23.14
CA PHE A 427 -12.40 -12.63 -22.46
C PHE A 427 -13.52 -13.12 -21.52
N ALA A 428 -13.28 -14.22 -20.80
CA ALA A 428 -14.27 -14.80 -19.89
C ALA A 428 -14.80 -13.74 -18.89
N PRO A 429 -16.13 -13.56 -18.75
CA PRO A 429 -16.71 -12.51 -17.92
C PRO A 429 -16.27 -12.61 -16.45
N GLN A 430 -15.69 -11.52 -15.94
CA GLN A 430 -15.14 -11.43 -14.57
C GLN A 430 -16.12 -10.73 -13.63
N TYR A 431 -17.41 -10.93 -13.86
CA TYR A 431 -18.46 -10.32 -13.07
C TYR A 431 -19.72 -11.19 -13.06
N VAL A 432 -20.46 -11.09 -11.97
CA VAL A 432 -21.82 -11.61 -11.85
C VAL A 432 -22.76 -10.42 -11.79
N VAL A 433 -23.89 -10.51 -12.48
CA VAL A 433 -24.95 -9.52 -12.34
C VAL A 433 -25.87 -9.95 -11.20
N HIS A 434 -25.87 -9.18 -10.12
CA HIS A 434 -26.75 -9.39 -8.99
C HIS A 434 -27.95 -8.43 -9.07
N LYS A 435 -29.16 -8.95 -8.93
CA LYS A 435 -30.38 -8.15 -8.84
C LYS A 435 -30.74 -7.91 -7.38
N VAL A 436 -30.73 -6.65 -6.95
CA VAL A 436 -31.02 -6.23 -5.56
C VAL A 436 -32.41 -6.70 -5.15
N ARG A 437 -32.49 -7.42 -4.04
CA ARG A 437 -33.71 -7.95 -3.42
C ARG A 437 -34.17 -7.05 -2.27
N ARG A 438 -35.41 -7.26 -1.82
CA ARG A 438 -35.96 -6.54 -0.66
C ARG A 438 -35.11 -6.83 0.59
N GLY A 439 -34.67 -5.80 1.29
CA GLY A 439 -33.84 -5.89 2.49
C GLY A 439 -32.33 -5.94 2.24
N GLU A 440 -31.88 -5.98 0.98
CA GLU A 440 -30.44 -5.91 0.66
C GLU A 440 -29.94 -4.46 0.61
N SER A 441 -28.77 -4.23 1.20
CA SER A 441 -27.97 -3.01 1.09
C SER A 441 -26.65 -3.30 0.37
N LEU A 442 -25.89 -2.26 -0.02
CA LEU A 442 -24.54 -2.50 -0.55
C LEU A 442 -23.65 -3.25 0.44
N SER A 443 -23.84 -3.07 1.75
CA SER A 443 -23.09 -3.78 2.80
C SER A 443 -23.46 -5.27 2.85
N THR A 444 -24.74 -5.63 2.76
CA THR A 444 -25.12 -7.04 2.77
C THR A 444 -24.68 -7.76 1.50
N ILE A 445 -24.74 -7.06 0.35
CA ILE A 445 -24.29 -7.59 -0.94
C ILE A 445 -22.75 -7.72 -0.96
N SER A 446 -22.03 -6.73 -0.43
CA SER A 446 -20.56 -6.76 -0.37
C SER A 446 -20.07 -7.93 0.46
N LYS A 447 -20.68 -8.17 1.64
CA LYS A 447 -20.42 -9.34 2.49
C LYS A 447 -20.71 -10.65 1.78
N LYS A 448 -21.86 -10.76 1.12
CA LYS A 448 -22.26 -11.96 0.36
C LYS A 448 -21.23 -12.36 -0.69
N TYR A 449 -20.70 -11.38 -1.42
CA TYR A 449 -19.76 -11.64 -2.53
C TYR A 449 -18.28 -11.47 -2.14
N LYS A 450 -17.99 -11.21 -0.86
CA LYS A 450 -16.63 -10.93 -0.35
C LYS A 450 -15.89 -9.84 -1.15
N VAL A 451 -16.60 -8.78 -1.52
CA VAL A 451 -16.08 -7.58 -2.20
C VAL A 451 -16.23 -6.37 -1.28
N SER A 452 -15.39 -5.34 -1.42
CA SER A 452 -15.56 -4.12 -0.61
C SER A 452 -16.78 -3.33 -1.08
N ILE A 453 -17.43 -2.60 -0.16
CA ILE A 453 -18.52 -1.68 -0.51
C ILE A 453 -18.02 -0.59 -1.45
N HIS A 454 -16.78 -0.12 -1.27
CA HIS A 454 -16.18 0.92 -2.10
C HIS A 454 -16.06 0.45 -3.55
N ASP A 455 -15.49 -0.72 -3.76
CA ASP A 455 -15.27 -1.26 -5.10
C ASP A 455 -16.58 -1.63 -5.78
N LEU A 456 -17.53 -2.21 -5.03
CA LEU A 456 -18.88 -2.46 -5.52
C LEU A 456 -19.56 -1.15 -5.96
N ALA A 457 -19.42 -0.08 -5.18
CA ALA A 457 -19.94 1.23 -5.53
C ALA A 457 -19.20 1.84 -6.74
N ALA A 458 -17.88 1.72 -6.80
CA ALA A 458 -17.03 2.27 -7.86
C ALA A 458 -17.35 1.61 -9.21
N VAL A 459 -17.40 0.28 -9.27
CA VAL A 459 -17.75 -0.50 -10.48
C VAL A 459 -19.14 -0.11 -11.00
N ASN A 460 -20.09 0.12 -10.10
CA ASN A 460 -21.46 0.49 -10.46
C ASN A 460 -21.69 2.01 -10.54
N LYS A 461 -20.63 2.83 -10.44
CA LYS A 461 -20.70 4.31 -10.45
C LYS A 461 -21.68 4.89 -9.42
N ILE A 462 -21.84 4.22 -8.28
CA ILE A 462 -22.75 4.61 -7.21
C ILE A 462 -22.09 5.65 -6.32
N ARG A 463 -22.55 6.90 -6.41
CA ARG A 463 -22.09 8.00 -5.53
C ARG A 463 -22.71 7.92 -4.14
N ASN A 464 -24.03 7.70 -4.05
CA ASN A 464 -24.74 7.54 -2.78
C ASN A 464 -25.07 6.07 -2.53
N ARG A 465 -24.30 5.48 -1.61
CA ARG A 465 -24.32 4.04 -1.29
C ARG A 465 -25.61 3.57 -0.59
N HIS A 466 -26.41 4.49 -0.06
CA HIS A 466 -27.70 4.19 0.58
C HIS A 466 -28.87 4.24 -0.41
N LYS A 467 -28.65 4.64 -1.66
CA LYS A 467 -29.71 4.84 -2.68
C LYS A 467 -29.79 3.69 -3.70
N ILE A 468 -29.47 2.46 -3.31
CA ILE A 468 -29.74 1.31 -4.19
C ILE A 468 -31.23 0.96 -4.16
N LYS A 469 -31.80 0.59 -5.31
CA LYS A 469 -33.23 0.29 -5.45
C LYS A 469 -33.47 -1.20 -5.59
N ILE A 470 -34.58 -1.69 -5.05
CA ILE A 470 -35.05 -3.06 -5.28
C ILE A 470 -35.20 -3.28 -6.80
N GLY A 471 -34.64 -4.38 -7.29
CA GLY A 471 -34.63 -4.72 -8.71
C GLY A 471 -33.48 -4.11 -9.52
N GLN A 472 -32.68 -3.22 -8.94
CA GLN A 472 -31.47 -2.69 -9.57
C GLN A 472 -30.48 -3.83 -9.87
N LYS A 473 -29.91 -3.85 -11.07
CA LYS A 473 -28.85 -4.78 -11.44
C LYS A 473 -27.50 -4.16 -11.08
N LEU A 474 -26.76 -4.85 -10.23
CA LEU A 474 -25.40 -4.49 -9.84
C LEU A 474 -24.42 -5.45 -10.51
N ILE A 475 -23.38 -4.90 -11.12
CA ILE A 475 -22.21 -5.63 -11.57
C ILE A 475 -21.39 -5.93 -10.32
N ILE A 476 -21.37 -7.20 -9.93
CA ILE A 476 -20.51 -7.69 -8.86
C ILE A 476 -19.24 -8.19 -9.52
N PRO A 477 -18.09 -7.54 -9.33
CA PRO A 477 -16.86 -8.11 -9.82
C PRO A 477 -16.60 -9.44 -9.10
N ILE A 478 -16.42 -10.51 -9.85
CA ILE A 478 -15.96 -11.80 -9.33
C ILE A 478 -14.51 -12.01 -9.72
N ARG A 479 -13.81 -12.80 -8.93
CA ARG A 479 -12.45 -13.19 -9.30
C ARG A 479 -12.49 -14.25 -10.37
N GLY A 480 -11.60 -14.10 -11.33
CA GLY A 480 -11.13 -15.14 -12.23
C GLY A 480 -11.11 -16.47 -11.53
N ALA A 481 -11.96 -17.38 -12.02
CA ALA A 481 -12.04 -18.73 -11.51
C ALA A 481 -10.64 -19.34 -11.54
N TYR A 482 -10.18 -19.85 -10.39
CA TYR A 482 -9.09 -20.81 -10.40
C TYR A 482 -9.57 -21.99 -11.25
N ALA A 483 -9.01 -22.16 -12.44
CA ALA A 483 -9.03 -23.43 -13.13
C ALA A 483 -8.16 -24.40 -12.32
N SER A 484 -8.75 -25.11 -11.36
CA SER A 484 -8.04 -26.20 -10.70
C SER A 484 -7.84 -27.33 -11.71
N HIS A 485 -6.63 -27.90 -11.75
CA HIS A 485 -6.29 -29.02 -12.62
C HIS A 485 -6.79 -30.37 -12.06
N ASP A 486 -7.73 -30.36 -11.12
CA ASP A 486 -8.25 -31.58 -10.46
C ASP A 486 -9.33 -32.29 -11.29
N GLY A 487 -9.40 -32.02 -12.59
CA GLY A 487 -10.30 -32.70 -13.53
C GLY A 487 -9.58 -33.84 -14.27
N PRO A 488 -10.31 -34.87 -14.73
CA PRO A 488 -9.74 -35.90 -15.59
C PRO A 488 -9.07 -35.27 -16.83
N ALA A 489 -7.99 -35.89 -17.31
CA ALA A 489 -7.16 -35.36 -18.40
C ALA A 489 -8.05 -34.92 -19.59
N GLY A 490 -7.98 -33.63 -19.96
CA GLY A 490 -8.79 -33.03 -21.02
C GLY A 490 -9.97 -32.17 -20.55
N HIS A 491 -10.27 -32.09 -19.25
CA HIS A 491 -11.36 -31.26 -18.72
C HIS A 491 -10.88 -30.27 -17.64
N ILE A 492 -11.25 -28.99 -17.81
CA ILE A 492 -11.00 -27.93 -16.82
C ILE A 492 -12.22 -27.85 -15.89
N LYS A 493 -12.03 -28.12 -14.59
CA LYS A 493 -13.08 -27.88 -13.59
C LYS A 493 -13.09 -26.39 -13.25
N VAL A 494 -14.13 -25.69 -13.69
CA VAL A 494 -14.40 -24.31 -13.26
C VAL A 494 -15.25 -24.38 -12.01
N VAL A 495 -14.65 -24.21 -10.83
CA VAL A 495 -15.38 -24.15 -9.56
C VAL A 495 -15.76 -22.70 -9.29
N TYR A 496 -17.06 -22.43 -9.31
CA TYR A 496 -17.61 -21.20 -8.75
C TYR A 496 -17.88 -21.45 -7.26
N THR A 497 -17.04 -20.93 -6.37
CA THR A 497 -17.37 -20.91 -4.95
C THR A 497 -18.43 -19.82 -4.74
N VAL A 498 -19.66 -20.24 -4.45
CA VAL A 498 -20.84 -19.38 -4.22
C VAL A 498 -20.84 -18.80 -2.81
#